data_AF-A0A953LIM5-F1
#
_entry.id   AF-A0A953LIM5-F1
#
_cell.length_a   1.000
_cell.length_b   1.000
_cell.length_c   1.000
_cell.angle_alpha   90.00
_cell.angle_beta   90.00
_cell.angle_gamma   90.00
#
_symmetry.space_group_name_H-M   'P 1'
#
loop_
_entity.id
_entity.type
_entity.pdbx_description
1 polymer ?
#
loop_
_entity_poly.entity_id
_entity_poly.type
_entity_poly.pdbx_seq_one_letter_code
_entity_poly.pdbx_strand_id
1 'polypeptide(L)'
;MPVPRAVIAIAGGTGSGKTTIANYISAAFPDDVALLPHDAYYKDNRNLTYEERSQLNYDHPDAFDNDLFIAHLKALKAGQAVERPVYNFSTHLREHQTLRVEPAAIIVVEGVLVLAHPELR
;
A
#
# COMPACT_ATOMS: atom_id res chain seq x y z
N MET A 1 -21.20 -6.95 -0.62
CA MET A 1 -20.18 -5.94 -0.28
C MET A 1 -20.22 -4.83 -1.33
N PRO A 2 -19.96 -3.56 -0.98
CA PRO A 2 -19.96 -2.47 -1.94
C PRO A 2 -18.85 -2.68 -3.00
N VAL A 3 -19.18 -2.42 -4.26
CA VAL A 3 -18.18 -2.36 -5.34
C VAL A 3 -17.61 -0.95 -5.35
N PRO A 4 -16.28 -0.77 -5.22
CA PRO A 4 -15.68 0.55 -5.21
C PRO A 4 -16.03 1.36 -6.46
N ARG A 5 -16.41 2.61 -6.24
CA ARG A 5 -16.82 3.55 -7.30
C ARG A 5 -15.71 4.51 -7.69
N ALA A 6 -14.68 4.65 -6.85
CA ALA A 6 -13.54 5.52 -7.09
C ALA A 6 -12.27 4.96 -6.43
N VAL A 7 -11.13 5.29 -7.04
CA VAL A 7 -9.79 5.13 -6.45
C VAL A 7 -9.18 6.51 -6.35
N ILE A 8 -8.70 6.89 -5.17
CA ILE A 8 -8.02 8.16 -4.91
C ILE A 8 -6.56 7.86 -4.61
N ALA A 9 -5.66 8.40 -5.42
CA ALA A 9 -4.22 8.28 -5.19
C ALA A 9 -3.63 9.56 -4.57
N ILE A 10 -2.97 9.42 -3.42
CA ILE A 10 -2.27 10.49 -2.73
C ILE A 10 -0.76 10.26 -2.87
N ALA A 11 -0.13 10.98 -3.79
CA ALA A 11 1.31 10.86 -4.10
C ALA A 11 2.12 12.06 -3.59
N GLY A 12 3.41 11.85 -3.29
CA GLY A 12 4.32 12.91 -2.85
C GLY A 12 5.48 12.41 -1.98
N GLY A 13 6.51 13.25 -1.77
CA GLY A 13 7.73 12.86 -1.05
C GLY A 13 7.51 12.47 0.43
N THR A 14 8.51 11.84 1.03
CA THR A 14 8.51 11.52 2.47
C THR A 14 8.35 12.79 3.31
N GLY A 15 7.56 12.71 4.39
CA GLY A 15 7.31 13.86 5.27
C GLY A 15 6.29 14.89 4.75
N SER A 16 5.71 14.70 3.56
CA SER A 16 4.74 15.66 2.99
C SER A 16 3.31 15.55 3.57
N GLY A 17 3.07 14.72 4.58
CA GLY A 17 1.78 14.59 5.27
C GLY A 17 0.75 13.64 4.63
N LYS A 18 1.11 12.86 3.61
CA LYS A 18 0.20 11.93 2.89
C LYS A 18 -0.49 10.94 3.81
N THR A 19 0.29 10.18 4.57
CA THR A 19 -0.21 9.17 5.50
C THR A 19 -1.12 9.79 6.55
N THR A 20 -0.82 11.01 7.02
CA THR A 20 -1.69 11.76 7.93
C THR A 20 -3.04 12.06 7.30
N ILE A 21 -3.07 12.59 6.08
CA ILE A 21 -4.31 12.90 5.35
C ILE A 21 -5.08 11.62 5.04
N ALA A 22 -4.41 10.57 4.57
CA ALA A 22 -5.02 9.29 4.23
C ALA A 22 -5.68 8.63 5.47
N ASN A 23 -5.00 8.65 6.62
CA ASN A 23 -5.55 8.17 7.87
C ASN A 23 -6.73 9.03 8.35
N TYR A 24 -6.65 10.35 8.21
CA TYR A 24 -7.76 11.24 8.56
C TYR A 24 -9.01 10.96 7.70
N ILE A 25 -8.84 10.79 6.39
CA ILE A 25 -9.94 10.41 5.48
C ILE A 25 -10.52 9.05 5.88
N SER A 26 -9.68 8.05 6.11
CA SER A 26 -10.12 6.72 6.51
C SER A 26 -10.86 6.74 7.86
N ALA A 27 -10.44 7.56 8.82
CA ALA A 27 -11.09 7.69 10.12
C ALA A 27 -12.40 8.48 10.06
N ALA A 28 -12.50 9.46 9.17
CA ALA A 28 -13.72 10.24 8.95
C ALA A 28 -14.82 9.43 8.24
N PHE A 29 -14.44 8.44 7.43
CA PHE A 29 -15.33 7.61 6.60
C PHE A 29 -15.02 6.11 6.72
N PRO A 30 -15.12 5.51 7.93
CA PRO A 30 -14.62 4.17 8.21
C PRO A 30 -15.30 3.05 7.41
N ASP A 31 -16.57 3.22 7.06
CA ASP A 31 -17.34 2.23 6.29
C ASP A 31 -17.26 2.43 4.77
N ASP A 32 -16.81 3.61 4.33
CA ASP A 32 -16.78 4.01 2.92
C ASP A 32 -15.38 3.98 2.31
N VAL A 33 -14.33 3.90 3.13
CA VAL A 33 -12.93 4.00 2.68
C VAL A 33 -12.12 2.76 3.03
N ALA A 34 -11.54 2.13 2.00
CA ALA A 34 -10.51 1.13 2.12
C ALA A 34 -9.13 1.79 1.92
N LEU A 35 -8.29 1.80 2.95
CA LEU A 35 -6.94 2.38 2.89
C LEU A 35 -5.89 1.33 2.50
N LEU A 36 -5.15 1.61 1.43
CA LEU A 36 -4.11 0.75 0.87
C LEU A 36 -2.78 1.51 0.71
N PRO A 37 -1.95 1.58 1.77
CA PRO A 37 -0.63 2.20 1.69
C PRO A 37 0.30 1.39 0.78
N HIS A 38 0.94 2.05 -0.18
CA HIS A 38 1.86 1.41 -1.13
C HIS A 38 3.14 0.92 -0.43
N ASP A 39 3.59 1.62 0.61
CA ASP A 39 4.75 1.24 1.42
C ASP A 39 4.56 -0.11 2.15
N ALA A 40 3.31 -0.56 2.35
CA ALA A 40 3.05 -1.90 2.86
C ALA A 40 3.51 -3.01 1.89
N TYR A 41 3.76 -2.66 0.63
CA TYR A 41 4.10 -3.58 -0.46
C TYR A 41 5.58 -3.54 -0.84
N TYR A 42 6.48 -2.99 -0.01
CA TYR A 42 7.91 -3.26 -0.17
C TYR A 42 8.18 -4.76 -0.26
N LYS A 43 9.10 -5.17 -1.14
CA LYS A 43 9.47 -6.57 -1.34
C LYS A 43 10.00 -7.20 -0.05
N ASP A 44 9.66 -8.47 0.16
CA ASP A 44 10.20 -9.23 1.27
C ASP A 44 11.60 -9.76 0.93
N ASN A 45 12.63 -9.10 1.45
CA ASN A 45 14.03 -9.43 1.20
C ASN A 45 14.63 -10.27 2.34
N ARG A 46 13.84 -11.14 2.97
CA ARG A 46 14.27 -11.98 4.12
C ARG A 46 15.40 -12.95 3.79
N ASN A 47 15.72 -13.14 2.51
CA ASN A 47 16.88 -13.88 2.05
C ASN A 47 18.21 -13.12 2.22
N LEU A 48 18.17 -11.81 2.45
CA LEU A 48 19.34 -10.95 2.68
C LEU A 48 19.57 -10.75 4.18
N THR A 49 20.79 -10.40 4.60
CA THR A 49 21.08 -9.94 5.97
C THR A 49 20.49 -8.57 6.25
N TYR A 50 20.48 -8.12 7.51
CA TYR A 50 20.01 -6.77 7.84
C TYR A 50 20.88 -5.71 7.16
N GLU A 51 22.20 -5.88 7.21
CA GLU A 51 23.17 -4.97 6.61
C GLU A 51 22.97 -4.84 5.11
N GLU A 52 22.73 -5.96 4.41
CA GLU A 52 22.45 -5.97 2.97
C GLU A 52 21.13 -5.26 2.65
N ARG A 53 20.06 -5.51 3.43
CA ARG A 53 18.77 -4.82 3.25
C ARG A 53 18.89 -3.31 3.45
N SER A 54 19.67 -2.88 4.44
CA SER A 54 19.88 -1.44 4.73
C SER A 54 20.62 -0.70 3.62
N GLN A 55 21.27 -1.40 2.68
CA GLN A 55 21.91 -0.78 1.50
C GLN A 55 21.02 -0.74 0.27
N LEU A 56 19.81 -1.30 0.32
CA LEU A 56 18.88 -1.27 -0.81
C LEU A 56 18.31 0.14 -1.03
N ASN A 57 18.04 0.46 -2.29
CA ASN A 57 17.37 1.70 -2.66
C ASN A 57 15.85 1.54 -2.58
N TYR A 58 15.25 2.01 -1.47
CA TYR A 58 13.80 1.98 -1.24
C TYR A 58 13.04 3.09 -1.99
N ASP A 59 13.74 4.07 -2.57
CA ASP A 59 13.15 5.13 -3.41
C ASP A 59 13.11 4.76 -4.90
N HIS A 60 13.26 3.47 -5.23
CA HIS A 60 13.14 2.96 -6.59
C HIS A 60 11.83 2.17 -6.78
N PRO A 61 11.14 2.27 -7.94
CA PRO A 61 9.92 1.50 -8.20
C PRO A 61 10.07 -0.02 -8.00
N ASP A 62 11.26 -0.56 -8.23
CA ASP A 62 11.56 -1.99 -8.06
C ASP A 62 11.66 -2.44 -6.60
N ALA A 63 11.71 -1.52 -5.64
CA ALA A 63 11.64 -1.86 -4.22
C ALA A 63 10.27 -2.42 -3.83
N PHE A 64 9.24 -2.14 -4.63
CA PHE A 64 7.86 -2.53 -4.39
C PHE A 64 7.48 -3.81 -5.15
N ASP A 65 6.61 -4.59 -4.55
CA ASP A 65 5.90 -5.72 -5.15
C ASP A 65 4.63 -5.19 -5.83
N ASN A 66 4.85 -4.52 -6.96
CA ASN A 66 3.77 -3.87 -7.69
C ASN A 66 2.76 -4.88 -8.24
N ASP A 67 3.18 -6.11 -8.54
CA ASP A 67 2.29 -7.18 -8.99
C ASP A 67 1.26 -7.53 -7.91
N LEU A 68 1.71 -7.74 -6.66
CA LEU A 68 0.81 -7.99 -5.54
C LEU A 68 -0.08 -6.78 -5.25
N PHE A 69 0.48 -5.57 -5.28
CA PHE A 69 -0.28 -4.33 -5.07
C PHE A 69 -1.40 -4.17 -6.10
N ILE A 70 -1.09 -4.36 -7.38
CA ILE A 70 -2.05 -4.28 -8.49
C ILE A 70 -3.11 -5.38 -8.37
N ALA A 71 -2.71 -6.61 -8.01
CA ALA A 71 -3.64 -7.71 -7.78
C ALA A 71 -4.62 -7.38 -6.65
N HIS A 72 -4.13 -6.85 -5.53
CA HIS A 72 -4.98 -6.45 -4.41
C HIS A 72 -5.91 -5.28 -4.76
N LEU A 73 -5.40 -4.27 -5.50
CA LEU A 73 -6.23 -3.17 -5.97
C LEU A 73 -7.36 -3.65 -6.90
N LYS A 74 -7.05 -4.58 -7.83
CA LYS A 74 -8.05 -5.20 -8.71
C LYS A 74 -9.08 -6.02 -7.93
N ALA A 75 -8.65 -6.80 -6.94
CA ALA A 75 -9.53 -7.59 -6.08
C ALA A 75 -10.48 -6.70 -5.27
N LEU A 76 -9.96 -5.65 -4.63
CA LEU A 76 -10.78 -4.67 -3.90
C LEU A 76 -11.79 -4.01 -4.83
N LYS A 77 -11.39 -3.59 -6.05
CA LYS A 77 -12.29 -3.07 -7.09
C LYS A 77 -13.37 -4.06 -7.52
N ALA A 78 -13.12 -5.36 -7.42
CA ALA A 78 -14.09 -6.41 -7.68
C ALA A 78 -14.99 -6.73 -6.46
N GLY A 79 -14.86 -5.98 -5.36
CA GLY A 79 -15.62 -6.22 -4.13
C GLY A 79 -15.12 -7.42 -3.33
N GLN A 80 -13.83 -7.76 -3.46
CA GLN A 80 -13.19 -8.87 -2.75
C GLN A 80 -12.21 -8.32 -1.71
N ALA A 81 -12.27 -8.87 -0.49
CA ALA A 81 -11.32 -8.54 0.56
C ALA A 81 -9.92 -9.09 0.24
N VAL A 82 -8.89 -8.43 0.77
CA VAL A 82 -7.48 -8.80 0.57
C VAL A 82 -6.73 -8.88 1.89
N GLU A 83 -5.68 -9.69 1.92
CA GLU A 83 -4.78 -9.81 3.05
C GLU A 83 -3.55 -8.93 2.80
N ARG A 84 -3.63 -7.65 3.17
CA ARG A 84 -2.56 -6.69 2.93
C ARG A 84 -1.35 -7.05 3.80
N PRO A 85 -0.12 -7.07 3.25
CA PRO A 85 1.06 -7.26 4.07
C PRO A 85 1.22 -6.15 5.13
N VAL A 86 1.93 -6.48 6.20
CA VAL A 86 2.44 -5.49 7.16
C VAL A 86 3.94 -5.39 6.94
N TYR A 87 4.45 -4.17 6.76
CA TYR A 87 5.87 -3.93 6.55
C TYR A 87 6.49 -3.28 7.78
N ASN A 88 7.61 -3.84 8.24
CA ASN A 88 8.37 -3.33 9.36
C ASN A 88 9.57 -2.53 8.85
N PHE A 89 9.48 -1.21 8.97
CA PHE A 89 10.51 -0.29 8.51
C PHE A 89 11.81 -0.37 9.32
N SER A 90 11.77 -0.86 10.56
CA SER A 90 12.97 -1.00 11.39
C SER A 90 13.82 -2.20 10.98
N THR A 91 13.19 -3.28 10.52
CA THR A 91 13.87 -4.51 10.11
C THR A 91 14.01 -4.65 8.59
N HIS A 92 13.31 -3.80 7.84
CA HIS A 92 13.18 -3.83 6.39
C HIS A 92 12.60 -5.14 5.86
N LEU A 93 11.58 -5.67 6.53
CA LEU A 93 10.95 -6.95 6.20
C LEU A 93 9.44 -6.86 6.24
N ARG A 94 8.78 -7.76 5.50
CA ARG A 94 7.37 -8.05 5.75
C ARG A 94 7.24 -8.85 7.03
N GLU A 95 6.23 -8.51 7.83
CA GLU A 95 5.78 -9.34 8.92
C GLU A 95 5.05 -10.57 8.37
N HIS A 96 5.01 -11.64 9.15
CA HIS A 96 4.26 -12.84 8.81
C HIS A 96 2.75 -12.64 8.87
N GLN A 97 2.30 -11.68 9.68
CA GLN A 97 0.89 -11.33 9.77
C GLN A 97 0.48 -10.39 8.64
N THR A 98 -0.76 -10.55 8.20
CA THR A 98 -1.43 -9.64 7.27
C THR A 98 -2.50 -8.84 8.01
N LEU A 99 -2.91 -7.73 7.39
CA LEU A 99 -4.09 -6.98 7.79
C LEU A 99 -5.15 -7.17 6.71
N ARG A 100 -6.29 -7.73 7.12
CA ARG A 100 -7.44 -7.87 6.25
C ARG A 100 -8.01 -6.49 5.92
N VAL A 101 -8.16 -6.22 4.62
CA VAL A 101 -8.78 -5.00 4.09
C VAL A 101 -10.07 -5.40 3.39
N GLU A 102 -11.20 -4.94 3.91
CA GLU A 102 -12.50 -5.12 3.28
C GLU A 102 -12.68 -4.12 2.12
N PRO A 103 -13.40 -4.48 1.05
CA PRO A 103 -13.74 -3.55 -0.02
C PRO A 103 -14.72 -2.49 0.49
N ALA A 104 -14.53 -1.25 0.02
CA ALA A 104 -15.35 -0.10 0.40
C ALA A 104 -15.76 0.72 -0.82
N ALA A 105 -16.63 1.72 -0.66
CA ALA A 105 -17.09 2.56 -1.77
C ALA A 105 -15.94 3.34 -2.45
N ILE A 106 -14.89 3.66 -1.70
CA ILE A 106 -13.70 4.39 -2.15
C ILE A 106 -12.46 3.61 -1.71
N ILE A 107 -11.50 3.42 -2.61
CA ILE A 107 -10.16 2.95 -2.24
C ILE A 107 -9.22 4.15 -2.21
N VAL A 108 -8.56 4.38 -1.09
CA VAL A 108 -7.49 5.37 -0.97
C VAL A 108 -6.16 4.65 -1.04
N VAL A 109 -5.35 4.98 -2.04
CA VAL A 109 -3.95 4.54 -2.16
C VAL A 109 -3.03 5.72 -1.87
N GLU A 110 -1.97 5.49 -1.09
CA GLU A 110 -1.01 6.54 -0.75
C GLU A 110 0.42 6.00 -0.78
N GLY A 111 1.37 6.82 -1.21
CA GLY A 111 2.79 6.44 -1.26
C GLY A 111 3.65 7.43 -2.03
N VAL A 112 4.97 7.28 -1.95
CA VAL A 112 5.92 8.17 -2.65
C VAL A 112 5.90 7.92 -4.17
N LEU A 113 5.74 6.67 -4.58
CA LEU A 113 5.83 6.23 -5.99
C LEU A 113 4.54 5.58 -6.51
N VAL A 114 3.40 5.83 -5.86
CA VAL A 114 2.12 5.17 -6.20
C VAL A 114 1.64 5.45 -7.63
N LEU A 115 2.09 6.54 -8.26
CA LEU A 115 1.79 6.89 -9.66
C LEU A 115 2.97 6.64 -10.63
N ALA A 116 4.07 6.05 -10.14
CA ALA A 116 5.23 5.77 -10.97
C ALA A 116 4.95 4.64 -11.97
N HIS A 117 4.19 3.61 -11.57
CA HIS A 117 3.83 2.48 -12.42
C HIS A 117 2.68 2.85 -13.39
N PRO A 118 2.83 2.70 -14.72
CA PRO A 118 1.79 3.08 -15.68
C PRO A 118 0.44 2.39 -15.47
N GLU A 119 0.44 1.12 -15.03
CA GLU A 119 -0.81 0.40 -14.72
C GLU A 119 -1.59 0.95 -13.52
N LEU A 120 -0.97 1.83 -12.72
CA LEU A 120 -1.60 2.47 -11.57
C LEU A 120 -2.16 3.86 -11.89
N ARG A 121 -2.02 4.33 -13.14
CA ARG A 121 -2.61 5.58 -13.64
C ARG A 121 -3.92 5.30 -14.37
#